data_AF-A0A178M9T6-F1
#
_entry.id   AF-A0A178M9T6-F1
#
_cell.length_a   1.000
_cell.length_b   1.000
_cell.length_c   1.000
_cell.angle_alpha   90.00
_cell.angle_beta   90.00
_cell.angle_gamma   90.00
#
_symmetry.space_group_name_H-M   'P 1'
#
loop_
_entity.id
_entity.type
_entity.pdbx_description
1 polymer ?
#
loop_
_entity_poly.entity_id
_entity_poly.type
_entity_poly.pdbx_seq_one_letter_code
_entity_poly.pdbx_strand_id
1 'polypeptide(L)'
;MCETVVSIMPARTHTRYWQKYVRDHARVFFVSGKLKFLRGDGGKGVPVKMPFPEGLAFVIWGNHTLFTNYLNAMPASVLDVYERSAPAIPDHPVRYWDAIKRAA
;
A
#
# COMPACT_ATOMS: atom_id res chain seq x y z
N MET A 1 -18.59 -8.95 -7.35
CA MET A 1 -17.64 -8.27 -6.44
C MET A 1 -16.24 -8.57 -6.92
N CYS A 2 -15.42 -7.54 -7.01
CA CYS A 2 -14.00 -7.59 -7.34
C CYS A 2 -13.19 -7.91 -6.08
N GLU A 3 -12.14 -8.71 -6.25
CA GLU A 3 -11.19 -9.03 -5.18
C GLU A 3 -10.38 -7.78 -4.80
N THR A 4 -10.05 -7.64 -3.51
CA THR A 4 -9.19 -6.56 -3.02
C THR A 4 -7.76 -7.05 -2.91
N VAL A 5 -6.81 -6.28 -3.44
CA VAL A 5 -5.37 -6.52 -3.23
C VAL A 5 -4.84 -5.43 -2.34
N VAL A 6 -4.19 -5.82 -1.25
CA VAL A 6 -3.55 -4.91 -0.29
C VAL A 6 -2.05 -5.18 -0.28
N SER A 7 -1.25 -4.13 -0.40
CA SER A 7 0.21 -4.21 -0.35
C SER A 7 0.79 -3.17 0.58
N ILE A 8 1.89 -3.54 1.26
CA ILE A 8 2.81 -2.59 1.88
C ILE A 8 4.04 -2.54 0.97
N MET A 9 4.36 -1.36 0.44
CA MET A 9 5.50 -1.20 -0.46
C MET A 9 6.24 0.12 -0.26
N PRO A 10 7.49 0.24 -0.75
CA PRO A 10 8.24 1.47 -0.64
C PRO A 10 7.63 2.58 -1.48
N ALA A 11 7.51 3.79 -0.91
CA ALA A 11 6.86 4.98 -1.45
C ALA A 11 7.61 5.62 -2.64
N ARG A 12 7.87 4.84 -3.70
CA ARG A 12 8.65 5.25 -4.87
C ARG A 12 7.77 5.92 -5.92
N THR A 13 7.18 7.05 -5.53
CA THR A 13 6.25 7.82 -6.36
C THR A 13 6.85 8.26 -7.70
N HIS A 14 8.18 8.32 -7.84
CA HIS A 14 8.87 8.68 -9.07
C HIS A 14 8.98 7.54 -10.11
N THR A 15 8.71 6.28 -9.73
CA THR A 15 8.93 5.13 -10.62
C THR A 15 7.83 4.96 -11.67
N ARG A 16 8.18 4.39 -12.82
CA ARG A 16 7.21 4.07 -13.89
C ARG A 16 6.07 3.18 -13.40
N TYR A 17 6.39 2.20 -12.55
CA TYR A 17 5.37 1.32 -11.97
C TYR A 17 4.38 2.13 -11.13
N TRP A 18 4.87 3.00 -10.25
CA TRP A 18 4.00 3.81 -9.41
C TRP A 18 3.10 4.74 -10.21
N GLN A 19 3.69 5.43 -11.19
CA GLN A 19 2.94 6.35 -12.05
C GLN A 19 1.87 5.62 -12.87
N LYS A 20 2.16 4.41 -13.37
CA LYS A 20 1.26 3.68 -14.25
C LYS A 20 0.23 2.81 -13.51
N TYR A 21 0.58 2.27 -12.35
CA TYR A 21 -0.22 1.23 -11.70
C TYR A 21 -0.70 1.57 -10.29
N VAL A 22 -0.15 2.60 -9.65
CA VAL A 22 -0.54 2.99 -8.28
C VAL A 22 -1.32 4.30 -8.31
N ARG A 23 -0.74 5.35 -8.89
CA ARG A 23 -1.23 6.73 -8.81
C ARG A 23 -2.73 6.89 -9.11
N ASP A 24 -3.19 6.29 -10.21
CA ASP A 24 -4.56 6.49 -10.72
C ASP A 24 -5.47 5.29 -10.51
N HIS A 25 -4.98 4.24 -9.85
CA HIS A 25 -5.63 2.92 -9.82
C HIS A 25 -5.70 2.30 -8.42
N ALA A 26 -5.10 2.94 -7.43
CA ALA A 26 -5.07 2.45 -6.06
C ALA A 26 -5.39 3.58 -5.07
N ARG A 27 -5.92 3.16 -3.93
CA ARG A 27 -5.95 3.99 -2.73
C ARG A 27 -4.60 3.87 -2.04
N VAL A 28 -3.98 5.00 -1.71
CA VAL A 28 -2.65 5.04 -1.09
C VAL A 28 -2.69 5.75 0.26
N PHE A 29 -2.11 5.12 1.28
CA PHE A 29 -1.89 5.69 2.61
C PHE A 29 -0.40 5.63 2.93
N PHE A 30 0.24 6.76 3.17
CA PHE A 30 1.64 6.77 3.60
C PHE A 30 1.74 6.42 5.09
N VAL A 31 2.75 5.63 5.44
CA VAL A 31 3.03 5.26 6.83
C VAL A 31 3.93 6.32 7.44
N SER A 32 3.57 6.85 8.62
CA SER A 32 4.41 7.83 9.31
C SER A 32 5.71 7.19 9.80
N GLY A 33 6.80 7.93 9.72
CA GLY A 33 8.11 7.49 10.18
C GLY A 33 8.70 6.32 9.37
N LYS A 34 9.63 5.61 9.99
CA LYS A 34 10.30 4.46 9.37
C LYS A 34 9.93 3.17 10.09
N LEU A 35 9.56 2.15 9.32
CA LEU A 35 9.19 0.86 9.88
C LEU A 35 10.41 0.17 10.49
N LYS A 36 10.25 -0.35 11.71
CA LYS A 36 11.25 -1.17 12.39
C LYS A 36 10.78 -2.61 12.36
N PHE A 37 11.62 -3.50 11.85
CA PHE A 37 11.34 -4.93 11.86
C PHE A 37 11.98 -5.60 13.07
N LEU A 38 11.44 -6.76 13.45
CA LEU A 38 12.11 -7.67 14.35
C LEU A 38 12.83 -8.73 13.50
N ARG A 39 14.11 -8.96 13.76
CA ARG A 39 14.84 -10.11 13.24
C ARG A 39 14.58 -11.30 14.15
N GLY A 40 14.24 -12.45 13.57
CA GLY A 40 14.17 -13.70 14.33
C GLY A 40 15.56 -14.13 14.78
N ASP A 41 15.72 -14.35 16.08
CA ASP A 41 16.92 -14.89 16.72
C ASP A 41 16.50 -15.93 17.76
N GLY A 42 16.73 -17.22 17.46
CA GLY A 42 16.36 -18.34 18.34
C GLY A 42 14.87 -18.38 18.73
N GLY A 43 13.96 -17.96 17.83
CA GLY A 43 12.52 -17.90 18.09
C GLY A 43 12.05 -16.65 18.84
N LYS A 44 12.95 -15.71 19.15
CA LYS A 44 12.63 -14.39 19.72
C LYS A 44 12.81 -13.30 18.67
N GLY A 45 11.95 -12.27 18.71
CA GLY A 45 12.08 -11.11 17.85
C GLY A 45 13.05 -10.09 18.46
N VAL A 46 14.20 -9.88 17.82
CA VAL A 46 15.19 -8.87 18.23
C VAL A 46 15.04 -7.63 17.33
N PRO A 47 14.88 -6.42 17.88
CA PRO A 47 14.79 -5.20 17.08
C PRO A 47 15.98 -5.03 16.14
N VAL A 48 15.73 -4.81 14.85
CA VAL A 48 16.81 -4.45 13.93
C VAL A 48 17.36 -3.07 14.25
N LYS A 49 18.68 -2.90 14.19
CA LYS A 49 19.36 -1.63 14.54
C LYS A 49 18.97 -0.50 13.60
N MET A 50 18.74 -0.80 12.32
CA MET A 50 18.40 0.20 11.32
C MET A 50 16.96 0.00 10.85
N PRO A 51 16.13 1.04 10.90
CA PRO A 51 14.78 0.98 10.35
C PRO A 51 14.85 0.87 8.81
N PHE A 52 13.75 0.46 8.20
CA PHE A 52 13.64 0.42 6.74
C PHE A 52 13.98 1.81 6.17
N PRO A 53 14.92 1.91 5.21
CA PRO A 53 15.48 3.19 4.83
C PRO A 53 14.46 4.07 4.09
N GLU A 54 13.53 3.44 3.38
CA GLU A 54 12.50 4.10 2.57
C GLU A 54 11.20 4.29 3.37
N GLY A 55 10.46 5.36 3.04
CA GLY A 55 9.07 5.48 3.49
C GLY A 55 8.22 4.37 2.87
N LEU A 56 7.23 3.88 3.60
CA LEU A 56 6.31 2.85 3.12
C LEU A 56 4.93 3.45 2.87
N ALA A 57 4.17 2.79 2.00
CA ALA A 57 2.77 3.07 1.80
C ALA A 57 1.94 1.79 1.80
N PHE A 58 0.74 1.86 2.37
CA PHE A 58 -0.33 0.92 2.07
C PHE A 58 -0.95 1.29 0.74
N VAL A 59 -1.00 0.33 -0.17
CA VAL A 59 -1.56 0.47 -1.51
C VAL A 59 -2.66 -0.56 -1.67
N ILE A 60 -3.85 -0.07 -2.02
CA ILE A 60 -5.07 -0.88 -2.06
C ILE A 60 -5.69 -0.75 -3.44
N TRP A 61 -5.77 -1.86 -4.16
CA TRP A 61 -6.47 -1.93 -5.44
C TRP A 61 -7.76 -2.70 -5.30
N GLY A 62 -8.72 -2.34 -6.16
CA GLY A 62 -10.01 -2.98 -6.20
C GLY A 62 -10.95 -2.42 -5.13
N ASN A 63 -11.79 -3.27 -4.55
CA ASN A 63 -12.78 -2.91 -3.52
C ASN A 63 -12.10 -2.39 -2.24
N HIS A 64 -11.74 -1.10 -2.23
CA HIS A 64 -10.86 -0.48 -1.24
C HIS A 64 -11.61 0.13 -0.06
N THR A 65 -12.93 0.30 -0.17
CA THR A 65 -13.76 1.08 0.76
C THR A 65 -13.66 0.58 2.21
N LEU A 66 -13.76 -0.73 2.43
CA LEU A 66 -13.68 -1.32 3.79
C LEU A 66 -12.34 -1.00 4.47
N PHE A 67 -11.23 -1.18 3.76
CA PHE A 67 -9.90 -0.88 4.27
C PHE A 67 -9.67 0.62 4.43
N THR A 68 -10.19 1.43 3.50
CA THR A 68 -10.09 2.89 3.54
C THR A 68 -10.75 3.43 4.81
N ASN A 69 -11.97 2.98 5.10
CA ASN A 69 -12.69 3.39 6.29
C ASN A 69 -11.96 2.98 7.57
N TYR A 70 -11.41 1.76 7.60
CA TYR A 70 -10.63 1.28 8.73
C TYR A 70 -9.35 2.10 8.95
N LEU A 71 -8.57 2.37 7.90
CA LEU A 71 -7.33 3.13 7.99
C LEU A 71 -7.56 4.60 8.35
N ASN A 72 -8.65 5.21 7.86
CA ASN A 72 -9.03 6.57 8.23
C ASN A 72 -9.47 6.69 9.70
N ALA A 73 -9.97 5.61 10.30
CA ALA A 73 -10.35 5.57 11.71
C ALA A 73 -9.16 5.34 12.65
N MET A 74 -7.96 5.06 12.13
CA MET A 74 -6.78 4.86 12.97
C MET A 74 -6.26 6.18 13.55
N PRO A 75 -5.68 6.16 14.76
CA PRO A 75 -5.01 7.33 15.31
C PRO A 75 -3.88 7.81 14.39
N ALA A 76 -3.71 9.13 14.26
CA ALA A 76 -2.63 9.73 13.47
C ALA A 76 -1.21 9.30 13.95
N SER A 77 -1.09 8.88 15.21
CA SER A 77 0.15 8.30 15.77
C SER A 77 0.54 6.95 15.15
N VAL A 78 -0.39 6.29 14.45
CA VAL A 78 -0.18 5.01 13.76
C VAL A 78 0.04 5.23 12.25
N LEU A 79 -0.64 6.23 11.66
CA LEU A 79 -0.55 6.58 10.24
C LEU A 79 -0.61 8.10 10.03
N ASP A 80 0.41 8.70 9.42
CA ASP A 80 0.29 10.03 8.80
C ASP A 80 -0.39 9.85 7.46
N VAL A 81 -1.73 9.86 7.49
CA VAL A 81 -2.55 9.60 6.32
C VAL A 81 -2.48 10.79 5.37
N TYR A 82 -1.54 10.74 4.43
CA TYR A 82 -1.64 11.51 3.18
C TYR A 82 -2.30 10.63 2.14
N GLU A 83 -3.61 10.80 2.03
CA GLU A 83 -4.38 10.08 1.03
C GLU A 83 -4.05 10.65 -0.35
N ARG A 84 -3.50 9.79 -1.23
CA ARG A 84 -3.26 10.13 -2.63
C ARG A 84 -4.07 9.20 -3.50
N SER A 85 -5.24 9.65 -3.93
CA SER A 85 -6.10 8.95 -4.87
C SER A 85 -6.44 9.82 -6.08
N ALA A 86 -6.76 9.16 -7.20
CA ALA A 86 -7.54 9.81 -8.25
C ALA A 86 -8.98 10.07 -7.74
N PRO A 87 -9.68 11.11 -8.22
CA PRO A 87 -11.03 11.49 -7.76
C PRO A 87 -12.05 10.34 -7.84
N ALA A 88 -11.82 9.39 -8.74
CA ALA A 88 -12.52 8.11 -8.80
C ALA A 88 -11.49 7.00 -8.97
N ILE A 89 -11.44 6.05 -8.04
CA ILE A 89 -10.70 4.79 -8.20
C ILE A 89 -11.73 3.73 -8.60
N PRO A 90 -11.60 3.07 -9.76
CA PRO A 90 -12.48 1.98 -10.09
C PRO A 90 -12.29 0.83 -9.09
N ASP A 91 -13.40 0.33 -8.56
CA ASP A 91 -13.40 -0.84 -7.66
C ASP A 91 -12.88 -2.10 -8.36
N HIS A 92 -12.84 -2.14 -9.68
CA HIS A 92 -12.31 -3.27 -10.43
C HIS A 92 -10.83 -3.04 -10.76
N PRO A 93 -9.98 -4.08 -10.64
CA PRO A 93 -8.64 -4.02 -11.19
C PRO A 93 -8.75 -3.63 -12.66
N VAL A 94 -8.25 -2.45 -13.00
CA VAL A 94 -8.31 -1.84 -14.35
C VAL A 94 -7.87 -2.88 -15.39
N ARG A 95 -8.43 -2.81 -16.61
CA ARG A 95 -8.18 -3.66 -17.82
C ARG A 95 -6.79 -4.32 -17.93
N TYR A 96 -5.76 -3.71 -17.37
CA TYR A 96 -4.43 -4.27 -17.17
C TYR A 96 -4.40 -5.68 -16.54
N TRP A 97 -5.17 -5.96 -15.49
CA TRP A 97 -5.15 -7.28 -14.85
C TRP A 97 -5.84 -8.35 -15.68
N ASP A 98 -6.90 -7.98 -16.40
CA ASP A 98 -7.50 -8.87 -17.40
C ASP A 98 -6.52 -9.18 -18.55
N ALA A 99 -5.68 -8.21 -18.92
CA ALA A 99 -4.63 -8.43 -19.92
C ALA A 99 -3.54 -9.39 -19.41
N ILE A 100 -3.18 -9.33 -18.12
CA ILE A 100 -2.28 -10.33 -17.50
C ILE A 100 -2.92 -11.71 -17.50
N LYS A 101 -4.21 -11.83 -17.12
CA LYS A 101 -4.94 -13.11 -17.12
C LYS A 101 -5.04 -13.76 -18.51
N ARG A 102 -5.02 -12.96 -19.59
CA ARG A 102 -5.01 -13.47 -20.98
C ARG A 102 -3.64 -13.92 -21.46
N ALA A 103 -2.57 -13.55 -20.76
CA ALA A 103 -1.19 -13.88 -21.13
C ALA A 103 -0.59 -15.04 -20.32
N ALA A 104 -1.34 -15.58 -19.36
CA ALA A 104 -1.01 -16.77 -18.56
C ALA A 104 -1.87 -17.95 -19.03
#